data_AF-K9DHG8-F1
#
_entry.id   AF-K9DHG8-F1
#
_cell.length_a   1.000
_cell.length_b   1.000
_cell.length_c   1.000
_cell.angle_alpha   90.00
_cell.angle_beta   90.00
_cell.angle_gamma   90.00
#
_symmetry.space_group_name_H-M   'P 1'
#
loop_
_entity.id
_entity.type
_entity.pdbx_description
1 polymer ?
#
loop_
_entity_poly.entity_id
_entity_poly.type
_entity_poly.pdbx_seq_one_letter_code
_entity_poly.pdbx_strand_id
1 'polypeptide(L)'
;MARLLFKDSVDYRRVRVHARRYMPFQPKNCCMTPNGSLYFHRSCFLPDYTRGDPPAVHWYLHEMVHVWQHQLGYAVRLRGAVRVGLPYHYELAPGKTLADYNMEAQGDLLADYFSLKHLRSSAAMRQRRYAGSLVLYEEVLAGFLADPSSVANLPRDWGRCLLATVPKSQD
;
A
#
# COMPACT_ATOMS: atom_id res chain seq x y z
N MET A 1 -8.61 1.92 11.65
CA MET A 1 -8.30 0.79 10.76
C MET A 1 -6.83 0.77 10.33
N ALA A 2 -6.35 1.68 9.46
CA ALA A 2 -4.97 1.63 8.92
C ALA A 2 -3.84 1.63 9.99
N ARG A 3 -4.08 2.27 11.15
CA ARG A 3 -3.15 2.27 12.31
C ARG A 3 -2.84 0.87 12.85
N LEU A 4 -3.71 -0.12 12.65
CA LEU A 4 -3.44 -1.51 13.01
C LEU A 4 -2.28 -2.11 12.18
N LEU A 5 -2.07 -1.62 10.96
CA LEU A 5 -1.05 -2.12 10.05
C LEU A 5 0.22 -1.26 10.08
N PHE A 6 0.07 0.06 9.92
CA PHE A 6 1.21 0.97 9.77
C PHE A 6 1.67 1.60 11.09
N LYS A 7 0.97 1.34 12.21
CA LYS A 7 1.27 1.95 13.52
C LYS A 7 1.40 3.47 13.41
N ASP A 8 2.55 4.04 13.77
CA ASP A 8 2.86 5.47 13.69
C ASP A 8 3.72 5.85 12.47
N SER A 9 4.00 4.93 11.54
CA SER A 9 4.81 5.24 10.35
C SER A 9 4.10 6.09 9.31
N VAL A 10 2.80 6.36 9.50
CA VAL A 10 1.99 7.25 8.68
C VAL A 10 1.46 8.38 9.56
N ASP A 11 1.75 9.63 9.18
CA ASP A 11 1.06 10.80 9.73
C ASP A 11 -0.35 10.88 9.13
N TYR A 12 -1.31 10.23 9.79
CA TYR A 12 -2.72 10.20 9.38
C TYR A 12 -3.35 11.60 9.30
N ARG A 13 -2.83 12.60 10.02
CA ARG A 13 -3.37 13.97 10.00
C ARG A 13 -3.11 14.65 8.67
N ARG A 14 -2.13 14.18 7.89
CA ARG A 14 -1.80 14.68 6.55
C ARG A 14 -2.57 13.96 5.43
N VAL A 15 -3.12 12.78 5.72
CA VAL A 15 -3.85 11.98 4.73
C VAL A 15 -5.22 12.60 4.46
N ARG A 16 -5.60 12.70 3.18
CA ARG A 16 -6.94 13.09 2.75
C ARG A 16 -7.50 12.01 1.84
N VAL A 17 -8.80 11.74 1.98
CA VAL A 17 -9.55 10.84 1.08
C VAL A 17 -10.58 11.69 0.36
N HIS A 18 -10.46 11.83 -0.95
CA HIS A 18 -11.30 12.69 -1.75
C HIS A 18 -12.27 11.88 -2.62
N ALA A 19 -13.53 12.32 -2.65
CA ALA A 19 -14.55 11.87 -3.60
C ALA A 19 -14.48 12.65 -4.92
N ARG A 20 -13.29 12.73 -5.54
CA ARG A 20 -13.06 13.46 -6.79
C ARG A 20 -11.90 12.85 -7.58
N ARG A 21 -11.87 13.14 -8.88
CA ARG A 21 -10.73 12.78 -9.73
C ARG A 21 -9.48 13.60 -9.36
N TYR A 22 -8.32 12.97 -9.45
CA TYR A 22 -7.02 13.65 -9.41
C TYR A 22 -6.69 14.34 -10.74
N MET A 23 -7.02 13.71 -11.87
CA MET A 23 -6.76 14.21 -13.23
C MET A 23 -8.02 14.15 -14.13
N PRO A 24 -8.13 14.99 -15.20
CA PRO A 24 -9.34 15.14 -16.02
C PRO A 24 -9.92 13.82 -16.59
N PHE A 25 -9.09 12.80 -16.82
CA PHE A 25 -9.49 11.52 -17.41
C PHE A 25 -9.25 10.30 -16.51
N GLN A 26 -9.20 10.49 -15.19
CA GLN A 26 -9.20 9.34 -14.28
C GLN A 26 -10.47 8.49 -14.51
N PRO A 27 -10.33 7.18 -14.84
CA PRO A 27 -11.47 6.31 -15.13
C PRO A 27 -12.45 6.20 -13.96
N LYS A 28 -13.68 5.73 -14.25
CA LYS A 28 -14.61 5.29 -13.20
C LYS A 28 -14.02 4.09 -12.46
N ASN A 29 -14.49 3.85 -11.23
CA ASN A 29 -14.07 2.73 -10.39
C ASN A 29 -12.54 2.65 -10.25
N CYS A 30 -11.91 3.80 -10.00
CA CYS A 30 -10.48 3.93 -9.88
C CYS A 30 -10.13 4.89 -8.73
N CYS A 31 -9.07 4.54 -7.99
CA CYS A 31 -8.40 5.42 -7.05
C CYS A 31 -7.01 5.77 -7.60
N MET A 32 -6.52 6.94 -7.25
CA MET A 32 -5.13 7.32 -7.43
C MET A 32 -4.59 7.90 -6.13
N THR A 33 -3.36 7.55 -5.79
CA THR A 33 -2.68 8.02 -4.56
C THR A 33 -1.32 8.64 -4.88
N PRO A 34 -1.27 9.80 -5.57
CA PRO A 34 -0.02 10.33 -6.10
C PRO A 34 0.83 11.07 -5.06
N ASN A 35 0.21 11.70 -4.07
CA ASN A 35 0.86 12.70 -3.21
C ASN A 35 0.57 12.49 -1.71
N GLY A 36 0.38 11.23 -1.30
CA GLY A 36 -0.01 10.89 0.07
C GLY A 36 -1.48 11.18 0.41
N SER A 37 -2.29 11.55 -0.57
CA SER A 37 -3.76 11.63 -0.48
C SER A 37 -4.40 10.72 -1.51
N LEU A 38 -5.56 10.16 -1.17
CA LEU A 38 -6.33 9.22 -1.99
C LEU A 38 -7.41 9.97 -2.75
N TYR A 39 -7.52 9.71 -4.05
CA TYR A 39 -8.51 10.32 -4.94
C TYR A 39 -9.38 9.24 -5.55
N PHE A 40 -10.43 8.87 -4.84
CA PHE A 40 -11.41 7.92 -5.35
C PHE A 40 -12.36 8.62 -6.31
N HIS A 41 -12.58 8.01 -7.47
CA HIS A 41 -13.69 8.41 -8.32
C HIS A 41 -15.00 8.27 -7.54
N ARG A 42 -15.94 9.22 -7.73
CA ARG A 42 -17.23 9.24 -7.00
C ARG A 42 -18.02 7.94 -7.06
N SER A 43 -17.87 7.16 -8.15
CA SER A 43 -18.55 5.88 -8.33
C SER A 43 -18.08 4.75 -7.40
N CYS A 44 -16.93 4.90 -6.74
CA CYS A 44 -16.38 3.90 -5.82
C CYS A 44 -15.92 4.52 -4.48
N PHE A 45 -16.24 5.79 -4.24
CA PHE A 45 -15.95 6.45 -2.97
C PHE A 45 -16.91 5.96 -1.89
N LEU A 46 -16.36 5.68 -0.71
CA LEU A 46 -17.14 5.46 0.51
C LEU A 46 -16.87 6.58 1.52
N PRO A 47 -17.91 7.07 2.23
CA PRO A 47 -17.71 8.06 3.29
C PRO A 47 -16.93 7.48 4.48
N ASP A 48 -17.02 6.17 4.69
CA ASP A 48 -16.30 5.44 5.73
C ASP A 48 -15.94 4.03 5.25
N TYR A 49 -14.66 3.83 4.96
CA TYR A 49 -14.12 2.54 4.51
C TYR A 49 -14.08 1.49 5.63
N THR A 50 -14.18 1.87 6.91
CA THR A 50 -14.25 0.87 8.00
C THR A 50 -15.57 0.12 8.03
N ARG A 51 -16.59 0.65 7.36
CA ARG A 51 -17.92 0.06 7.19
C ARG A 51 -18.13 -0.53 5.78
N GLY A 52 -17.09 -0.51 4.95
CA GLY A 52 -17.12 -1.10 3.62
C GLY A 52 -17.17 -2.62 3.67
N ASP A 53 -17.55 -3.22 2.54
CA ASP A 53 -17.38 -4.66 2.36
C ASP A 53 -15.88 -5.03 2.34
N PRO A 54 -15.52 -6.32 2.54
CA PRO A 54 -14.12 -6.73 2.57
C PRO A 54 -13.30 -6.30 1.34
N PRO A 55 -13.82 -6.34 0.09
CA PRO A 55 -13.12 -5.80 -1.07
C PRO A 55 -12.83 -4.29 -1.00
N ALA A 56 -13.77 -3.47 -0.52
CA ALA A 56 -13.54 -2.03 -0.35
C ALA A 56 -12.50 -1.73 0.73
N VAL A 57 -12.52 -2.48 1.84
CA VAL A 57 -11.50 -2.38 2.90
C VAL A 57 -10.11 -2.75 2.36
N HIS A 58 -10.01 -3.86 1.62
CA HIS A 58 -8.78 -4.31 0.98
C HIS A 58 -8.22 -3.23 0.04
N TRP A 59 -9.06 -2.70 -0.86
CA TRP A 59 -8.64 -1.67 -1.80
C TRP A 59 -8.18 -0.39 -1.10
N TYR A 60 -8.90 0.05 -0.06
CA TYR A 60 -8.48 1.19 0.74
C TYR A 60 -7.09 0.97 1.37
N LEU A 61 -6.83 -0.23 1.89
CA LEU A 61 -5.54 -0.56 2.50
C LEU A 61 -4.41 -0.63 1.48
N HIS A 62 -4.67 -1.18 0.29
CA HIS A 62 -3.74 -1.14 -0.84
C HIS A 62 -3.34 0.32 -1.15
N GLU A 63 -4.31 1.23 -1.26
CA GLU A 63 -4.00 2.64 -1.51
C GLU A 63 -3.27 3.31 -0.33
N MET A 64 -3.55 2.89 0.91
CA MET A 64 -2.79 3.34 2.08
C MET A 64 -1.33 2.88 2.08
N VAL A 65 -0.99 1.75 1.43
CA VAL A 65 0.42 1.36 1.22
C VAL A 65 1.14 2.42 0.38
N HIS A 66 0.49 2.98 -0.64
CA HIS A 66 1.09 4.07 -1.43
C HIS A 66 1.21 5.38 -0.65
N VAL A 67 0.30 5.67 0.27
CA VAL A 67 0.48 6.78 1.21
C VAL A 67 1.72 6.56 2.08
N TRP A 68 1.85 5.35 2.64
CA TRP A 68 3.00 4.96 3.45
C TRP A 68 4.32 5.08 2.66
N GLN A 69 4.38 4.52 1.45
CA GLN A 69 5.51 4.64 0.54
C GLN A 69 5.87 6.12 0.29
N HIS A 70 4.87 6.95 -0.06
CA HIS A 70 5.07 8.37 -0.31
C HIS A 70 5.61 9.10 0.94
N GLN A 71 5.08 8.82 2.13
CA GLN A 71 5.53 9.48 3.36
C GLN A 71 6.95 9.06 3.77
N LEU A 72 7.39 7.86 3.39
CA LEU A 72 8.79 7.43 3.49
C LEU A 72 9.68 7.99 2.36
N GLY A 73 9.13 8.84 1.47
CA GLY A 73 9.83 9.52 0.38
C GLY A 73 9.99 8.70 -0.90
N TYR A 74 9.31 7.55 -1.01
CA TYR A 74 9.30 6.78 -2.25
C TYR A 74 8.57 7.55 -3.35
N ALA A 75 9.10 7.51 -4.58
CA ALA A 75 8.63 8.32 -5.69
C ALA A 75 7.33 7.80 -6.34
N VAL A 76 6.24 7.73 -5.56
CA VAL A 76 4.92 7.24 -5.99
C VAL A 76 4.34 8.03 -7.17
N ARG A 77 4.70 9.30 -7.36
CA ARG A 77 4.19 10.11 -8.49
C ARG A 77 4.59 9.59 -9.87
N LEU A 78 5.71 8.87 -9.97
CA LEU A 78 6.12 8.20 -11.22
C LEU A 78 5.10 7.12 -11.65
N ARG A 79 4.24 6.64 -10.74
CA ARG A 79 3.08 5.74 -10.99
C ARG A 79 2.14 6.28 -12.08
N GLY A 80 1.95 7.60 -12.16
CA GLY A 80 1.01 8.22 -13.10
C GLY A 80 1.47 8.16 -14.57
N ALA A 81 2.78 8.14 -14.81
CA ALA A 81 3.35 8.00 -16.15
C ALA A 81 3.51 6.52 -16.58
N VAL A 82 3.57 5.61 -15.61
CA VAL A 82 3.96 4.19 -15.78
C VAL A 82 2.76 3.24 -15.58
N ARG A 83 1.55 3.63 -15.99
CA ARG A 83 0.38 2.71 -16.00
C ARG A 83 0.55 1.48 -16.94
N VAL A 84 1.75 1.28 -17.48
CA VAL A 84 2.17 0.20 -18.35
C VAL A 84 3.06 -0.77 -17.55
N GLY A 85 2.49 -1.89 -17.09
CA GLY A 85 3.23 -3.16 -17.06
C GLY A 85 3.76 -3.73 -15.74
N LEU A 86 3.57 -3.10 -14.56
CA LEU A 86 4.01 -3.75 -13.31
C LEU A 86 3.01 -4.83 -12.85
N PRO A 87 3.47 -6.06 -12.56
CA PRO A 87 2.59 -7.13 -12.11
C PRO A 87 2.16 -6.89 -10.66
N TYR A 88 0.85 -6.90 -10.43
CA TYR A 88 0.22 -6.96 -9.09
C TYR A 88 0.45 -8.33 -8.43
N HIS A 89 0.60 -9.37 -9.25
CA HIS A 89 0.76 -10.74 -8.79
C HIS A 89 2.12 -10.94 -8.12
N TYR A 90 2.10 -11.23 -6.82
CA TYR A 90 3.29 -11.60 -6.06
C TYR A 90 3.35 -13.10 -5.74
N GLU A 91 4.57 -13.59 -5.53
CA GLU A 91 4.83 -14.92 -4.99
C GLU A 91 5.40 -14.81 -3.58
N LEU A 92 4.60 -15.26 -2.61
CA LEU A 92 5.00 -15.36 -1.22
C LEU A 92 5.93 -16.56 -1.06
N ALA A 93 7.15 -16.34 -0.56
CA ALA A 93 8.16 -17.39 -0.46
C ALA A 93 9.07 -17.17 0.76
N PRO A 94 9.55 -18.24 1.41
CA PRO A 94 10.55 -18.14 2.48
C PRO A 94 11.81 -17.41 2.00
N GLY A 95 12.45 -16.65 2.90
CA GLY A 95 13.66 -15.89 2.60
C GLY A 95 13.45 -14.60 1.80
N LYS A 96 12.23 -14.34 1.30
CA LYS A 96 11.86 -13.02 0.78
C LYS A 96 11.48 -12.08 1.91
N THR A 97 11.66 -10.79 1.66
CA THR A 97 11.25 -9.68 2.51
C THR A 97 10.30 -8.77 1.74
N LEU A 98 9.55 -7.90 2.43
CA LEU A 98 8.66 -6.93 1.76
C LEU A 98 9.36 -6.10 0.66
N ALA A 99 10.64 -5.77 0.85
CA ALA A 99 11.44 -4.98 -0.08
C ALA A 99 11.76 -5.69 -1.40
N ASP A 100 11.61 -7.02 -1.46
CA ASP A 100 11.82 -7.82 -2.68
C ASP A 100 10.64 -7.74 -3.66
N TYR A 101 9.55 -7.05 -3.26
CA TYR A 101 8.35 -6.86 -4.07
C TYR A 101 8.29 -5.42 -4.61
N ASN A 102 7.78 -5.28 -5.85
CA ASN A 102 7.50 -3.96 -6.42
C ASN A 102 6.39 -3.24 -5.65
N MET A 103 6.22 -1.94 -5.88
CA MET A 103 5.28 -1.11 -5.10
C MET A 103 3.82 -1.57 -5.13
N GLU A 104 3.31 -2.11 -6.26
CA GLU A 104 1.92 -2.57 -6.41
C GLU A 104 1.75 -3.93 -5.72
N ALA A 105 2.74 -4.81 -5.87
CA ALA A 105 2.82 -6.09 -5.17
C ALA A 105 2.88 -5.89 -3.64
N GLN A 106 3.61 -4.89 -3.14
CA GLN A 106 3.56 -4.52 -1.72
C GLN A 106 2.17 -4.07 -1.28
N GLY A 107 1.46 -3.34 -2.16
CA GLY A 107 0.08 -2.91 -1.96
C GLY A 107 -0.85 -4.09 -1.68
N ASP A 108 -0.84 -5.08 -2.58
CA ASP A 108 -1.66 -6.27 -2.45
C ASP A 108 -1.22 -7.19 -1.30
N LEU A 109 0.09 -7.38 -1.10
CA LEU A 109 0.63 -8.26 -0.06
C LEU A 109 0.23 -7.77 1.34
N LEU A 110 0.38 -6.47 1.62
CA LEU A 110 0.01 -5.88 2.91
C LEU A 110 -1.51 -5.86 3.14
N ALA A 111 -2.31 -5.61 2.08
CA ALA A 111 -3.77 -5.66 2.18
C ALA A 111 -4.30 -7.09 2.35
N ASP A 112 -3.68 -8.08 1.72
CA ASP A 112 -3.95 -9.50 1.90
C ASP A 112 -3.61 -9.95 3.33
N TYR A 113 -2.42 -9.57 3.83
CA TYR A 113 -2.03 -9.83 5.22
C TYR A 113 -3.03 -9.23 6.21
N PHE A 114 -3.47 -7.99 6.00
CA PHE A 114 -4.46 -7.36 6.87
C PHE A 114 -5.79 -8.14 6.86
N SER A 115 -6.24 -8.57 5.68
CA SER A 115 -7.48 -9.34 5.54
C SER A 115 -7.41 -10.64 6.34
N LEU A 116 -6.28 -11.36 6.29
CA LEU A 116 -6.08 -12.56 7.09
C LEU A 116 -5.94 -12.26 8.59
N LYS A 117 -5.07 -11.34 8.98
CA LYS A 117 -4.72 -11.10 10.38
C LYS A 117 -5.84 -10.43 11.17
N HIS A 118 -6.48 -9.41 10.58
CA HIS A 118 -7.41 -8.54 11.29
C HIS A 118 -8.87 -8.79 10.91
N LEU A 119 -9.16 -9.10 9.65
CA LEU A 119 -10.53 -9.44 9.24
C LEU A 119 -10.83 -10.94 9.36
N ARG A 120 -9.81 -11.78 9.60
CA ARG A 120 -9.92 -13.24 9.68
C ARG A 120 -10.66 -13.84 8.47
N SER A 121 -10.43 -13.25 7.30
CA SER A 121 -11.13 -13.61 6.07
C SER A 121 -10.19 -13.53 4.87
N SER A 122 -10.28 -14.53 4.00
CA SER A 122 -9.56 -14.57 2.73
C SER A 122 -10.42 -14.15 1.54
N ALA A 123 -11.69 -13.80 1.75
CA ALA A 123 -12.66 -13.57 0.67
C ALA A 123 -12.24 -12.42 -0.27
N ALA A 124 -11.61 -11.38 0.27
CA ALA A 124 -11.19 -10.20 -0.46
C ALA A 124 -9.70 -10.21 -0.85
N MET A 125 -8.94 -11.24 -0.49
CA MET A 125 -7.53 -11.31 -0.83
C MET A 125 -7.34 -11.35 -2.35
N ARG A 126 -6.28 -10.72 -2.84
CA ARG A 126 -5.83 -10.82 -4.22
C ARG A 126 -5.20 -12.18 -4.49
N GLN A 127 -4.39 -12.68 -3.56
CA GLN A 127 -3.77 -14.00 -3.65
C GLN A 127 -4.42 -15.01 -2.70
N ARG A 128 -5.67 -15.38 -2.99
CA ARG A 128 -6.44 -16.35 -2.17
C ARG A 128 -5.75 -17.71 -1.97
N ARG A 129 -4.82 -18.08 -2.85
CA ARG A 129 -3.98 -19.28 -2.71
C ARG A 129 -3.16 -19.30 -1.40
N TYR A 130 -2.89 -18.14 -0.81
CA TYR A 130 -2.16 -18.00 0.46
C TYR A 130 -3.08 -17.83 1.68
N ALA A 131 -4.36 -18.19 1.58
CA ALA A 131 -5.33 -17.99 2.67
C ALA A 131 -4.95 -18.68 3.99
N GLY A 132 -4.19 -19.78 3.93
CA GLY A 132 -3.68 -20.51 5.11
C GLY A 132 -2.25 -20.15 5.52
N SER A 133 -1.63 -19.15 4.89
CA SER A 133 -0.18 -18.90 4.98
C SER A 133 0.18 -17.75 5.92
N LEU A 134 -0.59 -17.53 7.01
CA LEU A 134 -0.37 -16.39 7.91
C LEU A 134 1.05 -16.33 8.48
N VAL A 135 1.60 -17.49 8.87
CA VAL A 135 3.00 -17.59 9.37
C VAL A 135 3.99 -17.11 8.31
N LEU A 136 3.82 -17.53 7.06
CA LEU A 136 4.70 -17.13 5.97
C LEU A 136 4.57 -15.63 5.63
N TYR A 137 3.38 -15.04 5.77
CA TYR A 137 3.26 -13.59 5.69
C TYR A 137 4.04 -12.90 6.81
N GLU A 138 3.93 -13.37 8.06
CA GLU A 138 4.65 -12.78 9.19
C GLU A 138 6.16 -12.92 9.06
N GLU A 139 6.66 -14.00 8.45
CA GLU A 139 8.07 -14.16 8.07
C GLU A 139 8.50 -13.13 7.02
N VAL A 140 7.79 -13.05 5.90
CA VAL A 140 8.12 -12.12 4.80
C VAL A 140 8.00 -10.65 5.24
N LEU A 141 7.06 -10.38 6.14
CA LEU A 141 6.79 -9.06 6.71
C LEU A 141 7.57 -8.78 8.00
N ALA A 142 8.45 -9.67 8.47
CA ALA A 142 9.09 -9.54 9.78
C ALA A 142 9.77 -8.18 9.97
N GLY A 143 10.52 -7.71 8.97
CA GLY A 143 11.15 -6.38 8.99
C GLY A 143 10.15 -5.22 9.04
N PHE A 144 9.05 -5.32 8.29
CA PHE A 144 7.97 -4.34 8.31
C PHE A 144 7.22 -4.34 9.65
N LEU A 145 6.90 -5.51 10.20
CA LEU A 145 6.17 -5.64 11.46
C LEU A 145 7.01 -5.15 12.64
N ALA A 146 8.33 -5.34 12.59
CA ALA A 146 9.27 -4.82 13.56
C ALA A 146 9.36 -3.29 13.49
N ASP A 147 9.61 -2.73 12.30
CA ASP A 147 9.75 -1.29 12.10
C ASP A 147 9.07 -0.84 10.78
N PRO A 148 7.78 -0.48 10.82
CA PRO A 148 7.06 0.03 9.65
C PRO A 148 7.61 1.37 9.13
N SER A 149 8.44 2.07 9.90
CA SER A 149 9.03 3.36 9.50
C SER A 149 10.34 3.19 8.72
N SER A 150 10.89 1.97 8.68
CA SER A 150 12.14 1.71 7.99
C SER A 150 11.99 1.80 6.47
N VAL A 151 12.78 2.68 5.86
CA VAL A 151 12.93 2.77 4.39
C VAL A 151 13.52 1.50 3.77
N ALA A 152 14.05 0.58 4.58
CA ALA A 152 14.51 -0.73 4.11
C ALA A 152 13.36 -1.62 3.64
N ASN A 153 12.11 -1.32 4.02
CA ASN A 153 10.91 -2.04 3.59
C ASN A 153 10.41 -1.59 2.20
N LEU A 154 10.89 -0.46 1.69
CA LEU A 154 10.51 0.02 0.37
C LEU A 154 11.11 -0.87 -0.73
N PRO A 155 10.51 -0.91 -1.94
CA PRO A 155 11.02 -1.69 -3.06
C PRO A 155 12.50 -1.40 -3.33
N ARG A 156 13.27 -2.44 -3.66
CA ARG A 156 14.70 -2.32 -4.05
C ARG A 156 14.86 -1.90 -5.52
N ASP A 157 14.19 -0.82 -5.92
CA ASP A 157 14.26 -0.28 -7.27
C ASP A 157 14.65 1.21 -7.28
N TRP A 158 14.66 1.82 -8.47
CA TRP A 158 15.02 3.22 -8.68
C TRP A 158 14.15 4.21 -7.86
N GLY A 159 12.93 3.82 -7.50
CA GLY A 159 12.04 4.65 -6.68
C GLY A 159 12.61 4.90 -5.27
N ARG A 160 13.48 4.01 -4.79
CA ARG A 160 14.24 4.14 -3.55
C ARG A 160 15.54 4.92 -3.73
N CYS A 161 16.19 4.88 -4.91
CA CYS A 161 17.45 5.60 -5.16
C CYS A 161 17.33 7.13 -5.03
N LEU A 162 16.13 7.69 -5.25
CA LEU A 162 15.84 9.11 -5.03
C LEU A 162 15.89 9.53 -3.54
N LEU A 163 15.88 8.58 -2.61
CA LEU A 163 16.07 8.86 -1.18
C LEU A 163 17.54 9.11 -0.83
N ALA A 164 18.48 8.55 -1.59
CA ALA A 164 19.91 8.69 -1.32
C ALA A 164 20.48 10.06 -1.74
N THR A 165 19.71 10.86 -2.48
CA THR A 165 20.15 12.15 -3.03
C THR A 165 19.53 13.37 -2.34
N VAL A 166 18.66 13.19 -1.35
CA VAL A 166 18.11 14.30 -0.55
C VAL A 166 18.94 14.42 0.73
N PRO A 167 19.72 15.50 0.92
CA PRO A 167 20.36 15.75 2.20
C PRO A 167 19.27 15.92 3.24
N LYS A 168 19.39 15.24 4.39
CA LYS A 168 18.55 15.53 5.55
C LYS A 168 18.73 17.01 5.90
N SER A 169 17.73 17.84 5.66
CA SER A 169 17.65 19.14 6.30
C SER A 169 17.54 18.89 7.80
N GLN A 170 18.57 19.27 8.54
CA GLN A 170 18.52 19.40 9.98
C GLN A 170 17.63 20.60 10.30
N ASP A 171 16.54 20.36 11.02
CA ASP A 171 15.86 21.36 11.85
C ASP A 171 15.86 20.83 13.30
#